data_AF-A0A2S7DPT1-F1
#
_entry.id   AF-A0A2S7DPT1-F1
#
_cell.length_a   1.000
_cell.length_b   1.000
_cell.length_c   1.000
_cell.angle_alpha   90.00
_cell.angle_beta   90.00
_cell.angle_gamma   90.00
#
_symmetry.space_group_name_H-M   'P 1'
#
loop_
_entity.id
_entity.type
_entity.pdbx_description
1 polymer ?
#
loop_
_entity_poly.entity_id
_entity_poly.type
_entity_poly.pdbx_seq_one_letter_code
_entity_poly.pdbx_strand_id
1 'polypeptide(L)'
;MPKTTAASPSNAPVSTALQQLSRQPGDAGGQEMSPARKRFDRLLRDLQRHRTDLHDWREAVEQWRARYQAEVLPLFEQQRVLEIEQIHLLDRIDATVKLSRIDRDFVSDEICDLAGPLIEIGHVELKPIYERHNEVGYDDELDESDELMKQVIGQLYGLDPEELASVDSPDELFERVNARLDQAQAEADAAGEHARQPGAGERRRRPEKKTAKAKAQAEPPPLRELYRKLASNLHPDRASDADDRATRTELMQRLNAAYKGNDLLGLLELQAEIGLLDAQGVDAINPTRLKEYNRELDRQCKELKYQLAQHAMDFCYAYDLDLPAQPKPEGLDRLMTKFKRQVANEVLYRQALLREIRELTDTKAIKRWLKLQRDSVGFY
;
A
#
# COMPACT_ATOMS: atom_id res chain seq x y z
N MET A 1 -10.27 -14.98 4.73
CA MET A 1 -9.14 -15.91 4.58
C MET A 1 -8.25 -15.40 3.45
N PRO A 2 -7.24 -14.55 3.70
CA PRO A 2 -6.38 -14.09 2.62
C PRO A 2 -5.46 -15.23 2.20
N LYS A 3 -5.41 -15.47 0.89
CA LYS A 3 -4.59 -16.50 0.24
C LYS A 3 -3.13 -16.27 0.61
N THR A 4 -2.51 -17.25 1.27
CA THR A 4 -1.06 -17.32 1.46
C THR A 4 -0.38 -17.25 0.10
N THR A 5 0.08 -16.07 -0.28
CA THR A 5 0.98 -15.90 -1.42
C THR A 5 2.27 -16.63 -1.07
N ALA A 6 2.50 -17.76 -1.74
CA ALA A 6 3.73 -18.51 -1.63
C ALA A 6 4.92 -17.56 -1.77
N ALA A 7 5.78 -17.54 -0.75
CA ALA A 7 6.96 -16.69 -0.72
C ALA A 7 7.83 -16.95 -1.95
N SER A 8 7.92 -15.97 -2.85
CA SER A 8 8.97 -15.94 -3.87
C SER A 8 10.34 -15.99 -3.18
N PRO A 9 11.34 -16.72 -3.71
CA PRO A 9 12.68 -16.83 -3.13
C PRO A 9 13.45 -15.50 -3.08
N SER A 10 12.90 -14.44 -3.69
CA SER A 10 13.39 -13.05 -3.65
C SER A 10 13.27 -12.39 -2.26
N ASN A 11 12.84 -13.12 -1.23
CA ASN A 11 12.57 -12.63 0.12
C ASN A 11 13.74 -12.80 1.11
N ALA A 12 14.85 -13.42 0.68
CA ALA A 12 16.03 -13.61 1.52
C ALA A 12 16.94 -12.36 1.51
N PRO A 13 17.65 -12.06 2.61
CA PRO A 13 18.72 -11.07 2.60
C PRO A 13 19.79 -11.47 1.58
N VAL A 14 20.36 -10.45 0.94
CA VAL A 14 21.33 -10.57 -0.16
C VAL A 14 22.53 -11.42 0.26
N SER A 15 22.96 -12.32 -0.62
CA SER A 15 24.15 -13.16 -0.40
C SER A 15 25.43 -12.32 -0.26
N THR A 16 26.28 -12.68 0.72
CA THR A 16 27.59 -12.06 0.97
C THR A 16 28.48 -12.05 -0.28
N ALA A 17 28.31 -13.03 -1.17
CA ALA A 17 29.07 -13.15 -2.42
C ALA A 17 28.87 -11.96 -3.36
N LEU A 18 27.64 -11.44 -3.51
CA LEU A 18 27.41 -10.25 -4.34
C LEU A 18 27.90 -8.95 -3.69
N GLN A 19 27.89 -8.86 -2.36
CA GLN A 19 28.41 -7.68 -1.67
C GLN A 19 29.91 -7.52 -1.96
N GLN A 20 30.66 -8.63 -2.00
CA GLN A 20 32.08 -8.64 -2.35
C GLN A 20 32.31 -8.25 -3.83
N LEU A 21 31.50 -8.79 -4.75
CA LEU A 21 31.52 -8.45 -6.18
C LEU A 21 31.32 -6.97 -6.50
N SER A 22 30.51 -6.27 -5.69
CA SER A 22 30.22 -4.83 -5.87
C SER A 22 31.29 -3.89 -5.31
N ARG A 23 32.20 -4.41 -4.48
CA ARG A 23 33.17 -3.62 -3.69
C ARG A 23 34.60 -3.72 -4.20
N GLN A 24 34.94 -4.75 -4.97
CA GLN A 24 36.29 -4.95 -5.50
C GLN A 24 36.33 -4.80 -7.03
N PRO A 25 37.23 -3.96 -7.58
CA PRO A 25 37.58 -4.05 -8.99
C PRO A 25 38.28 -5.38 -9.26
N GLY A 26 38.07 -5.99 -10.44
CA GLY A 26 38.90 -7.11 -10.86
C GLY A 26 40.36 -6.66 -10.96
N ASP A 27 41.30 -7.55 -10.62
CA ASP A 27 42.75 -7.29 -10.63
C ASP A 27 43.34 -7.18 -12.05
N ALA A 28 42.67 -6.41 -12.92
CA ALA A 28 43.09 -6.08 -14.27
C ALA A 28 43.98 -4.84 -14.23
N GLY A 29 45.18 -4.99 -13.68
CA GLY A 29 46.36 -4.15 -13.99
C GLY A 29 46.12 -2.63 -14.11
N GLY A 30 45.47 -2.00 -13.12
CA GLY A 30 45.38 -0.54 -13.05
C GLY A 30 44.48 0.15 -14.09
N GLN A 31 43.62 -0.58 -14.81
CA GLN A 31 42.62 0.05 -15.68
C GLN A 31 41.44 0.62 -14.87
N GLU A 32 41.14 1.90 -15.09
CA GLU A 32 39.97 2.54 -14.49
C GLU A 32 38.68 1.82 -14.91
N MET A 33 37.83 1.48 -13.92
CA MET A 33 36.54 0.83 -14.16
C MET A 33 35.70 1.62 -15.17
N SER A 34 35.19 0.92 -16.19
CA SER A 34 34.36 1.55 -17.21
C SER A 34 33.09 2.20 -16.61
N PRO A 35 32.53 3.25 -17.22
CA PRO A 35 31.28 3.85 -16.75
C PRO A 35 30.12 2.84 -16.67
N ALA A 36 30.08 1.86 -17.58
CA ALA A 36 29.07 0.80 -17.58
C ALA A 36 29.24 -0.15 -16.38
N ARG A 37 30.49 -0.44 -15.97
CA ARG A 37 30.78 -1.24 -14.78
C ARG A 37 30.40 -0.51 -13.50
N LYS A 38 30.80 0.76 -13.37
CA LYS A 38 30.40 1.61 -12.23
C LYS A 38 28.87 1.69 -12.07
N ARG A 39 28.14 1.79 -13.19
CA ARG A 39 26.68 1.74 -13.19
C ARG A 39 26.13 0.40 -12.72
N PHE A 40 26.72 -0.71 -13.16
CA PHE A 40 26.33 -2.06 -12.75
C PHE A 40 26.49 -2.24 -11.24
N ASP A 41 27.65 -1.89 -10.68
CA ASP A 41 27.91 -2.05 -9.25
C ASP A 41 27.03 -1.11 -8.38
N ARG A 42 26.67 0.06 -8.91
CA ARG A 42 25.71 0.94 -8.25
C ARG A 42 24.31 0.32 -8.26
N LEU A 43 23.81 -0.10 -9.42
CA LEU A 43 22.49 -0.70 -9.55
C LEU A 43 22.35 -1.95 -8.70
N LEU A 44 23.40 -2.78 -8.64
CA LEU A 44 23.45 -3.94 -7.77
C LEU A 44 23.25 -3.55 -6.29
N ARG A 45 24.02 -2.56 -5.80
CA ARG A 45 23.88 -2.06 -4.42
C ARG A 45 22.52 -1.43 -4.14
N ASP A 46 21.96 -0.68 -5.09
CA ASP A 46 20.64 -0.08 -4.96
C ASP A 46 19.55 -1.17 -4.85
N LEU A 47 19.58 -2.20 -5.71
CA LEU A 47 18.65 -3.33 -5.70
C LEU A 47 18.74 -4.14 -4.41
N GLN A 48 19.97 -4.39 -3.94
CA GLN A 48 20.23 -5.05 -2.67
C GLN A 48 19.61 -4.30 -1.50
N ARG A 49 19.87 -2.98 -1.45
CA ARG A 49 19.30 -2.10 -0.44
C ARG A 49 17.77 -2.11 -0.49
N HIS A 50 17.17 -2.00 -1.67
CA HIS A 50 15.71 -2.01 -1.80
C HIS A 50 15.06 -3.33 -1.40
N ARG A 51 15.73 -4.48 -1.60
CA ARG A 51 15.25 -5.77 -1.08
C ARG A 51 15.28 -5.84 0.43
N THR A 52 16.37 -5.38 1.04
CA THR A 52 16.47 -5.29 2.50
C THR A 52 15.40 -4.35 3.04
N ASP A 53 15.29 -3.13 2.48
CA ASP A 53 14.26 -2.16 2.87
C ASP A 53 12.85 -2.78 2.77
N LEU A 54 12.56 -3.58 1.74
CA LEU A 54 11.26 -4.25 1.55
C LEU A 54 11.02 -5.37 2.57
N HIS A 55 12.05 -6.14 2.89
CA HIS A 55 11.98 -7.17 3.93
C HIS A 55 11.71 -6.53 5.31
N ASP A 56 12.50 -5.52 5.66
CA ASP A 56 12.39 -4.79 6.92
C ASP A 56 11.00 -4.12 7.04
N TRP A 57 10.47 -3.59 5.93
CA TRP A 57 9.10 -3.06 5.88
C TRP A 57 8.05 -4.10 6.24
N ARG A 58 8.16 -5.32 5.68
CA ARG A 58 7.19 -6.39 5.93
C ARG A 58 7.25 -6.85 7.37
N GLU A 59 8.45 -7.02 7.93
CA GLU A 59 8.60 -7.40 9.33
C GLU A 59 8.05 -6.32 10.26
N ALA A 60 8.38 -5.05 10.01
CA ALA A 60 7.91 -3.93 10.82
C ALA A 60 6.38 -3.78 10.78
N VAL A 61 5.73 -4.05 9.64
CA VAL A 61 4.26 -4.05 9.52
C VAL A 61 3.61 -5.19 10.29
N GLU A 62 4.19 -6.39 10.26
CA GLU A 62 3.65 -7.51 11.05
C GLU A 62 3.75 -7.24 12.55
N GLN A 63 4.89 -6.70 13.00
CA GLN A 63 5.06 -6.27 14.39
C GLN A 63 4.07 -5.14 14.75
N TRP A 64 3.92 -4.14 13.88
CA TRP A 64 2.93 -3.08 14.05
C TRP A 64 1.53 -3.64 14.20
N ARG A 65 1.10 -4.54 13.30
CA ARG A 65 -0.24 -5.14 13.31
C ARG A 65 -0.51 -5.87 14.62
N ALA A 66 0.45 -6.68 15.09
CA ALA A 66 0.32 -7.40 16.35
C ALA A 66 0.17 -6.43 17.54
N ARG A 67 0.97 -5.37 17.59
CA ARG A 67 0.88 -4.34 18.64
C ARG A 67 -0.41 -3.52 18.55
N TYR A 68 -0.83 -3.14 17.36
CA TYR A 68 -2.08 -2.40 17.13
C TYR A 68 -3.28 -3.20 17.66
N GLN A 69 -3.34 -4.48 17.34
CA GLN A 69 -4.40 -5.37 17.82
C GLN A 69 -4.38 -5.54 19.35
N ALA A 70 -3.20 -5.68 19.95
CA ALA A 70 -3.08 -5.93 21.39
C ALA A 70 -3.22 -4.66 22.24
N GLU A 71 -2.77 -3.50 21.74
CA GLU A 71 -2.58 -2.30 22.55
C GLU A 71 -3.50 -1.14 22.17
N VAL A 72 -4.00 -1.09 20.93
CA VAL A 72 -4.75 0.06 20.40
C VAL A 72 -6.22 -0.27 20.16
N LEU A 73 -6.54 -1.41 19.53
CA LEU A 73 -7.94 -1.83 19.35
C LEU A 73 -8.74 -1.82 20.66
N PRO A 74 -8.21 -2.33 21.80
CA PRO A 74 -8.95 -2.27 23.06
C PRO A 74 -9.21 -0.84 23.56
N LEU A 75 -8.38 0.14 23.18
CA LEU A 75 -8.62 1.54 23.52
C LEU A 75 -9.73 2.13 22.66
N PHE A 76 -9.80 1.78 21.37
CA PHE A 76 -10.93 2.18 20.52
C PHE A 76 -12.25 1.55 20.99
N GLU A 77 -12.24 0.30 21.45
CA GLU A 77 -13.42 -0.29 22.08
C GLU A 77 -13.85 0.48 23.34
N GLN A 78 -12.89 0.85 24.19
CA GLN A 78 -13.17 1.67 25.38
C GLN A 78 -13.72 3.04 24.99
N GLN A 79 -13.15 3.67 23.96
CA GLN A 79 -13.62 4.94 23.43
C GLN A 79 -15.07 4.85 22.97
N ARG A 80 -15.43 3.84 22.16
CA ARG A 80 -16.82 3.63 21.71
C ARG A 80 -17.79 3.48 22.88
N VAL A 81 -17.44 2.69 23.89
CA VAL A 81 -18.28 2.53 25.09
C VAL A 81 -18.52 3.86 25.79
N LEU A 82 -17.50 4.72 25.86
CA LEU A 82 -17.61 6.05 26.48
C LEU A 82 -18.43 7.01 25.60
N GLU A 83 -18.30 6.96 24.28
CA GLU A 83 -19.09 7.78 23.35
C GLU A 83 -20.58 7.41 23.40
N ILE A 84 -20.90 6.13 23.42
CA ILE A 84 -22.28 5.64 23.62
C ILE A 84 -22.83 6.14 24.95
N GLU A 85 -22.04 6.08 26.03
CA GLU A 85 -22.47 6.62 27.32
C GLU A 85 -22.67 8.14 27.27
N GLN A 86 -21.79 8.87 26.58
CA GLN A 86 -21.89 10.31 26.39
C GLN A 86 -23.22 10.67 25.73
N ILE A 87 -23.56 9.99 24.62
CA ILE A 87 -24.83 10.17 23.89
C ILE A 87 -26.02 10.01 24.85
N HIS A 88 -26.05 8.93 25.63
CA HIS A 88 -27.15 8.68 26.56
C HIS A 88 -27.24 9.71 27.72
N LEU A 89 -26.10 10.23 28.19
CA LEU A 89 -26.10 11.27 29.21
C LEU A 89 -26.61 12.61 28.66
N LEU A 90 -26.20 12.96 27.43
CA LEU A 90 -26.63 14.17 26.74
C LEU A 90 -28.13 14.12 26.40
N ASP A 91 -28.62 13.01 25.84
CA ASP A 91 -30.05 12.78 25.56
C ASP A 91 -30.88 12.91 26.85
N ARG A 92 -30.39 12.36 27.97
CA ARG A 92 -31.05 12.53 29.28
C ARG A 92 -31.06 13.98 29.75
N ILE A 93 -30.01 14.75 29.49
CA ILE A 93 -29.96 16.17 29.84
C ILE A 93 -31.02 16.94 29.06
N ASP A 94 -31.13 16.76 27.75
CA ASP A 94 -32.17 17.44 26.95
C ASP A 94 -33.58 17.05 27.40
N ALA A 95 -33.80 15.76 27.71
CA ALA A 95 -35.10 15.28 28.17
C ALA A 95 -35.51 15.79 29.57
N THR A 96 -34.55 16.04 30.48
CA THR A 96 -34.84 16.37 31.88
C THR A 96 -34.68 17.83 32.23
N VAL A 97 -33.89 18.58 31.47
CA VAL A 97 -33.56 19.98 31.75
C VAL A 97 -34.23 20.89 30.72
N LYS A 98 -34.87 21.98 31.18
CA LYS A 98 -35.37 23.01 30.26
C LYS A 98 -34.19 23.82 29.69
N LEU A 99 -33.62 23.34 28.59
CA LEU A 99 -32.53 23.97 27.84
C LEU A 99 -33.00 25.22 27.08
N SER A 100 -32.06 26.13 26.81
CA SER A 100 -32.28 27.19 25.82
C SER A 100 -32.18 26.60 24.42
N ARG A 101 -32.64 27.31 23.39
CA ARG A 101 -32.50 26.86 21.99
C ARG A 101 -31.03 26.58 21.65
N ILE A 102 -30.13 27.52 21.94
CA ILE A 102 -28.69 27.38 21.65
C ILE A 102 -28.06 26.19 22.39
N ASP A 103 -28.49 25.92 23.63
CA ASP A 103 -27.95 24.78 24.38
C ASP A 103 -28.51 23.44 23.88
N ARG A 104 -29.77 23.41 23.41
CA ARG A 104 -30.38 22.23 22.80
C ARG A 104 -29.76 21.91 21.45
N ASP A 105 -29.58 22.92 20.60
CA ASP A 105 -28.97 22.76 19.28
C ASP A 105 -27.56 22.17 19.45
N PHE A 106 -26.74 22.76 20.34
CA PHE A 106 -25.41 22.21 20.68
C PHE A 106 -25.44 20.76 21.18
N VAL A 107 -26.39 20.41 22.07
CA VAL A 107 -26.52 19.02 22.57
C VAL A 107 -26.93 18.07 21.45
N SER A 108 -27.81 18.50 20.56
CA SER A 108 -28.31 17.69 19.46
C SER A 108 -27.22 17.46 18.41
N ASP A 109 -26.46 18.51 18.05
CA ASP A 109 -25.30 18.43 17.17
C ASP A 109 -24.27 17.43 17.72
N GLU A 110 -23.88 17.56 19.00
CA GLU A 110 -22.91 16.67 19.64
C GLU A 110 -23.41 15.21 19.70
N ILE A 111 -24.71 14.99 19.90
CA ILE A 111 -25.30 13.64 19.86
C ILE A 111 -25.21 13.07 18.45
N CYS A 112 -25.56 13.85 17.43
CA CYS A 112 -25.55 13.40 16.04
C CYS A 112 -24.12 13.11 15.56
N ASP A 113 -23.16 13.99 15.86
CA ASP A 113 -21.74 13.85 15.52
C ASP A 113 -21.14 12.57 16.12
N LEU A 114 -21.54 12.20 17.34
CA LEU A 114 -21.08 10.96 17.98
C LEU A 114 -21.84 9.74 17.47
N ALA A 115 -23.16 9.83 17.30
CA ALA A 115 -24.00 8.68 16.97
C ALA A 115 -23.90 8.26 15.51
N GLY A 116 -23.73 9.18 14.56
CA GLY A 116 -23.66 8.88 13.13
C GLY A 116 -22.58 7.84 12.78
N PRO A 117 -21.29 8.10 13.11
CA PRO A 117 -20.21 7.14 12.84
C PRO A 117 -20.40 5.80 13.58
N LEU A 118 -20.99 5.80 14.77
CA LEU A 118 -21.28 4.58 15.51
C LEU A 118 -22.37 3.74 14.82
N ILE A 119 -23.40 4.37 14.26
CA ILE A 119 -24.46 3.71 13.50
C ILE A 119 -23.88 3.07 12.23
N GLU A 120 -23.00 3.77 11.51
CA GLU A 120 -22.34 3.27 10.30
C GLU A 120 -21.57 1.96 10.55
N ILE A 121 -20.90 1.86 11.70
CA ILE A 121 -20.15 0.66 12.09
C ILE A 121 -21.00 -0.42 12.78
N GLY A 122 -22.32 -0.21 12.89
CA GLY A 122 -23.29 -1.23 13.30
C GLY A 122 -24.05 -1.00 14.60
N HIS A 123 -23.87 0.15 15.28
CA HIS A 123 -24.64 0.50 16.48
C HIS A 123 -26.03 1.06 16.15
N VAL A 124 -26.83 0.26 15.44
CA VAL A 124 -28.18 0.64 14.95
C VAL A 124 -29.15 0.99 16.08
N GLU A 125 -28.89 0.56 17.31
CA GLU A 125 -29.66 0.92 18.50
C GLU A 125 -29.63 2.43 18.80
N LEU A 126 -28.67 3.18 18.24
CA LEU A 126 -28.55 4.63 18.41
C LEU A 126 -29.43 5.42 17.43
N LYS A 127 -29.92 4.82 16.34
CA LYS A 127 -30.78 5.49 15.35
C LYS A 127 -31.97 6.24 15.98
N PRO A 128 -32.75 5.66 16.92
CA PRO A 128 -33.87 6.36 17.54
C PRO A 128 -33.47 7.55 18.42
N ILE A 129 -32.22 7.63 18.87
CA ILE A 129 -31.68 8.80 19.58
C ILE A 129 -31.29 9.85 18.54
N TYR A 130 -30.55 9.44 17.51
CA TYR A 130 -30.16 10.31 16.40
C TYR A 130 -31.36 11.03 15.77
N GLU A 131 -32.41 10.29 15.40
CA GLU A 131 -33.64 10.84 14.78
C GLU A 131 -34.43 11.80 15.69
N ARG A 132 -34.24 11.76 17.02
CA ARG A 132 -34.85 12.77 17.91
C ARG A 132 -34.11 14.10 17.89
N HIS A 133 -32.82 14.05 17.57
CA HIS A 133 -31.91 15.17 17.62
C HIS A 133 -31.60 15.74 16.23
N ASN A 134 -31.93 15.02 15.17
CA ASN A 134 -31.83 15.48 13.79
C ASN A 134 -33.22 15.83 13.20
N GLU A 135 -33.31 16.91 12.43
CA GLU A 135 -34.52 17.30 11.71
C GLU A 135 -34.77 16.41 10.48
N VAL A 136 -33.73 15.76 9.95
CA VAL A 136 -33.75 14.79 8.85
C VAL A 136 -33.51 13.38 9.42
N GLY A 137 -34.27 12.38 8.98
CA GLY A 137 -34.05 11.00 9.41
C GLY A 137 -32.68 10.50 8.95
N TYR A 138 -32.02 9.62 9.72
CA TYR A 138 -30.69 9.11 9.36
C TYR A 138 -30.66 8.47 7.96
N ASP A 139 -31.70 7.71 7.61
CA ASP A 139 -31.80 7.06 6.29
C ASP A 139 -32.02 8.10 5.17
N ASP A 140 -32.76 9.20 5.44
CA ASP A 140 -32.97 10.29 4.47
C ASP A 140 -31.68 11.10 4.25
N GLU A 141 -30.89 11.36 5.30
CA GLU A 141 -29.59 12.05 5.21
C GLU A 141 -28.55 11.22 4.44
N LEU A 142 -28.57 9.90 4.61
CA LEU A 142 -27.74 8.98 3.86
C LEU A 142 -28.10 9.01 2.36
N ASP A 143 -29.39 8.96 2.03
CA ASP A 143 -29.89 9.05 0.66
C ASP A 143 -29.51 10.40 0.01
N GLU A 144 -29.66 11.52 0.72
CA GLU A 144 -29.24 12.85 0.24
C GLU A 144 -27.71 12.94 0.00
N SER A 145 -26.92 12.39 0.92
CA SER A 145 -25.45 12.33 0.80
C SER A 145 -25.02 11.48 -0.41
N ASP A 146 -25.65 10.32 -0.59
CA ASP A 146 -25.41 9.43 -1.73
C ASP A 146 -25.80 10.10 -3.05
N GLU A 147 -26.94 10.80 -3.11
CA GLU A 147 -27.34 11.58 -4.28
C GLU A 147 -26.35 12.71 -4.60
N LEU A 148 -25.87 13.45 -3.58
CA LEU A 148 -24.89 14.52 -3.73
C LEU A 148 -23.55 13.95 -4.23
N MET A 149 -23.08 12.85 -3.65
CA MET A 149 -21.86 12.17 -4.08
C MET A 149 -21.97 11.69 -5.53
N LYS A 150 -23.11 11.08 -5.89
CA LYS A 150 -23.43 10.68 -7.27
C LYS A 150 -23.32 11.86 -8.22
N GLN A 151 -23.92 13.00 -7.89
CA GLN A 151 -23.87 14.21 -8.70
C GLN A 151 -22.45 14.77 -8.87
N VAL A 152 -21.68 14.89 -7.78
CA VAL A 152 -20.32 15.43 -7.81
C VAL A 152 -19.39 14.57 -8.66
N ILE A 153 -19.37 13.26 -8.42
CA ILE A 153 -18.55 12.31 -9.20
C ILE A 153 -19.02 12.29 -10.66
N GLY A 154 -20.34 12.26 -10.88
CA GLY A 154 -20.95 12.33 -12.20
C GLY A 154 -20.44 13.50 -13.03
N GLN A 155 -20.45 14.70 -12.45
CA GLN A 155 -19.96 15.92 -13.10
C GLN A 155 -18.46 15.89 -13.35
N LEU A 156 -17.66 15.41 -12.38
CA LEU A 156 -16.19 15.34 -12.51
C LEU A 156 -15.74 14.43 -13.65
N TYR A 157 -16.46 13.33 -13.90
CA TYR A 157 -16.13 12.34 -14.93
C TYR A 157 -16.99 12.44 -16.18
N GLY A 158 -17.86 13.46 -16.28
CA GLY A 158 -18.66 13.77 -17.46
C GLY A 158 -19.72 12.71 -17.79
N LEU A 159 -20.31 12.10 -16.76
CA LEU A 159 -21.46 11.21 -16.90
C LEU A 159 -22.73 12.05 -17.15
N ASP A 160 -23.56 11.62 -18.10
CA ASP A 160 -24.79 12.34 -18.42
C ASP A 160 -25.88 12.08 -17.34
N PRO A 161 -26.88 12.98 -17.18
CA PRO A 161 -27.91 12.84 -16.16
C PRO A 161 -28.70 11.53 -16.23
N GLU A 162 -28.91 10.99 -17.44
CA GLU A 162 -29.56 9.69 -17.66
C GLU A 162 -28.67 8.53 -17.18
N GLU A 163 -27.35 8.68 -17.27
CA GLU A 163 -26.40 7.68 -16.79
C GLU A 163 -26.36 7.68 -15.26
N LEU A 164 -26.36 8.84 -14.62
CA LEU A 164 -26.45 8.93 -13.15
C LEU A 164 -27.76 8.36 -12.61
N ALA A 165 -28.88 8.65 -13.27
CA ALA A 165 -30.20 8.18 -12.85
C ALA A 165 -30.36 6.65 -12.90
N SER A 166 -29.48 5.96 -13.62
CA SER A 166 -29.45 4.49 -13.72
C SER A 166 -28.56 3.81 -12.68
N VAL A 167 -27.88 4.58 -11.83
CA VAL A 167 -26.91 4.08 -10.85
C VAL A 167 -27.56 4.02 -9.48
N ASP A 168 -27.79 2.81 -8.98
CA ASP A 168 -28.55 2.59 -7.74
C ASP A 168 -27.66 2.75 -6.50
N SER A 169 -26.33 2.64 -6.62
CA SER A 169 -25.39 2.73 -5.49
C SER A 169 -24.09 3.47 -5.79
N PRO A 170 -23.40 4.01 -4.78
CA PRO A 170 -22.05 4.56 -4.94
C PRO A 170 -21.05 3.57 -5.54
N ASP A 171 -21.13 2.28 -5.20
CA ASP A 171 -20.22 1.24 -5.72
C ASP A 171 -20.38 1.06 -7.25
N GLU A 172 -21.62 1.03 -7.74
CA GLU A 172 -21.92 0.95 -9.17
C GLU A 172 -21.42 2.20 -9.94
N LEU A 173 -21.46 3.37 -9.29
CA LEU A 173 -20.88 4.59 -9.83
C LEU A 173 -19.36 4.47 -10.02
N PHE A 174 -18.66 3.96 -9.00
CA PHE A 174 -17.21 3.77 -9.06
C PHE A 174 -16.80 2.76 -10.14
N GLU A 175 -17.54 1.66 -10.28
CA GLU A 175 -17.32 0.69 -11.37
C GLU A 175 -17.49 1.35 -12.75
N ARG A 176 -18.55 2.15 -12.92
CA ARG A 176 -18.82 2.88 -14.18
C ARG A 176 -17.70 3.88 -14.52
N VAL A 177 -17.25 4.65 -13.53
CA VAL A 177 -16.15 5.61 -13.69
C VAL A 177 -14.85 4.89 -14.06
N ASN A 178 -14.52 3.80 -13.37
CA ASN A 178 -13.33 3.00 -13.66
C ASN A 178 -13.35 2.43 -15.09
N ALA A 179 -14.49 1.89 -15.54
CA ALA A 179 -14.64 1.39 -16.90
C ALA A 179 -14.41 2.49 -17.95
N ARG A 180 -14.87 3.72 -17.67
CA ARG A 180 -14.67 4.88 -18.55
C ARG A 180 -13.22 5.35 -18.58
N LEU A 181 -12.52 5.31 -17.45
CA LEU A 181 -11.09 5.61 -17.38
C LEU A 181 -10.24 4.57 -18.13
N ASP A 182 -10.57 3.29 -17.96
CA ASP A 182 -9.92 2.20 -18.70
C ASP A 182 -10.15 2.33 -20.21
N GLN A 183 -11.37 2.70 -20.62
CA GLN A 183 -11.69 2.95 -22.02
C GLN A 183 -10.92 4.15 -22.57
N ALA A 184 -10.89 5.28 -21.85
CA ALA A 184 -10.15 6.47 -22.26
C ALA A 184 -8.64 6.20 -22.37
N GLN A 185 -8.08 5.41 -21.45
CA GLN A 185 -6.69 4.98 -21.50
C GLN A 185 -6.41 4.08 -22.71
N ALA A 186 -7.29 3.10 -22.97
CA ALA A 186 -7.19 2.23 -24.14
C ALA A 186 -7.30 3.01 -25.47
N GLU A 187 -8.19 4.01 -25.53
CA GLU A 187 -8.34 4.89 -26.69
C GLU A 187 -7.11 5.79 -26.90
N ALA A 188 -6.52 6.33 -25.83
CA ALA A 188 -5.28 7.09 -25.88
C ALA A 188 -4.09 6.25 -26.35
N ASP A 189 -3.98 5.01 -25.87
CA ASP A 189 -2.95 4.06 -26.30
C ASP A 189 -3.13 3.66 -27.78
N ALA A 190 -4.37 3.43 -28.23
CA ALA A 190 -4.70 3.16 -29.62
C ALA A 190 -4.39 4.36 -30.54
N ALA A 191 -4.71 5.58 -30.10
CA ALA A 191 -4.40 6.81 -30.84
C ALA A 191 -2.88 7.05 -30.95
N GLY A 192 -2.12 6.74 -29.90
CA GLY A 192 -0.65 6.78 -29.90
C GLY A 192 0.00 5.74 -30.84
N GLU A 193 -0.63 4.59 -31.04
CA GLU A 193 -0.22 3.60 -32.04
C GLU A 193 -0.57 4.02 -33.47
N HIS A 194 -1.72 4.67 -33.69
CA HIS A 194 -2.13 5.16 -35.01
C HIS A 194 -1.29 6.34 -35.52
N ALA A 195 -0.72 7.16 -34.64
CA ALA A 195 0.22 8.24 -35.01
C ALA A 195 1.61 7.74 -35.47
N ARG A 196 1.89 6.43 -35.39
CA ARG A 196 3.20 5.82 -35.72
C ARG A 196 3.24 5.04 -37.05
N GLN A 197 2.32 5.27 -37.99
CA GLN A 197 2.41 4.69 -39.34
C GLN A 197 2.86 5.71 -40.41
N PRO A 198 4.07 5.59 -40.98
CA PRO A 198 4.39 6.20 -42.27
C PRO A 198 3.91 5.30 -43.42
N GLY A 199 3.47 5.95 -44.50
CA GLY A 199 2.74 5.38 -45.63
C GLY A 199 3.43 4.24 -46.39
N ALA A 200 2.58 3.42 -47.01
CA ALA A 200 2.91 2.24 -47.78
C ALA A 200 3.44 2.53 -49.19
N GLY A 201 4.43 1.73 -49.62
CA GLY A 201 4.77 1.46 -51.01
C GLY A 201 5.06 -0.04 -51.18
N GLU A 202 4.30 -0.68 -52.08
CA GLU A 202 4.31 -2.08 -52.56
C GLU A 202 5.70 -2.73 -52.75
N ARG A 203 5.97 -4.05 -52.68
CA ARG A 203 5.21 -5.28 -52.99
C ARG A 203 6.08 -6.49 -52.57
N ARG A 204 5.55 -7.45 -51.80
CA ARG A 204 5.65 -8.93 -52.01
C ARG A 204 5.02 -9.70 -50.85
N ARG A 205 4.17 -10.68 -51.21
CA ARG A 205 3.26 -11.44 -50.35
C ARG A 205 3.97 -12.64 -49.67
N ARG A 206 3.93 -12.64 -48.32
CA ARG A 206 3.77 -13.71 -47.27
C ARG A 206 4.24 -15.17 -47.51
N PRO A 207 4.50 -15.99 -46.43
CA PRO A 207 4.07 -15.87 -45.02
C PRO A 207 5.26 -15.71 -44.05
N GLU A 208 5.17 -15.21 -42.82
CA GLU A 208 4.49 -15.80 -41.67
C GLU A 208 4.21 -14.74 -40.59
N LYS A 209 2.92 -14.49 -40.38
CA LYS A 209 2.41 -13.86 -39.16
C LYS A 209 2.45 -14.88 -38.02
N LYS A 210 3.60 -15.06 -37.38
CA LYS A 210 3.71 -15.69 -36.05
C LYS A 210 4.69 -15.00 -35.08
N THR A 211 5.42 -13.98 -35.52
CA THR A 211 6.51 -13.38 -34.73
C THR A 211 6.20 -12.02 -34.09
N ALA A 212 5.01 -11.45 -34.34
CA ALA A 212 4.65 -10.14 -33.78
C ALA A 212 3.96 -10.20 -32.41
N LYS A 213 3.20 -11.28 -32.10
CA LYS A 213 2.69 -11.52 -30.73
C LYS A 213 3.74 -12.09 -29.77
N ALA A 214 4.89 -12.54 -30.28
CA ALA A 214 5.99 -13.06 -29.46
C ALA A 214 6.97 -11.97 -28.99
N LYS A 215 6.82 -10.71 -29.40
CA LYS A 215 7.73 -9.61 -29.04
C LYS A 215 7.26 -8.72 -27.89
N ALA A 216 6.00 -8.81 -27.48
CA ALA A 216 5.50 -8.17 -26.27
C ALA A 216 5.71 -9.01 -24.99
N GLN A 217 6.11 -10.29 -25.15
CA GLN A 217 6.49 -11.21 -24.07
C GLN A 217 7.92 -11.73 -24.25
N ALA A 218 8.76 -11.05 -25.05
CA ALA A 218 10.15 -11.46 -25.21
C ALA A 218 10.89 -11.21 -23.89
N GLU A 219 11.05 -12.28 -23.11
CA GLU A 219 11.92 -12.36 -21.95
C GLU A 219 13.26 -11.65 -22.25
N PRO A 220 13.81 -10.84 -21.32
CA PRO A 220 15.10 -10.20 -21.51
C PRO A 220 16.15 -11.23 -21.96
N PRO A 221 16.80 -11.04 -23.13
CA PRO A 221 17.89 -11.90 -23.63
C PRO A 221 18.92 -12.33 -22.56
N PRO A 222 19.31 -11.49 -21.59
CA PRO A 222 20.27 -11.90 -20.55
C PRO A 222 19.79 -13.01 -19.60
N LEU A 223 18.50 -13.07 -19.25
CA LEU A 223 17.99 -13.97 -18.21
C LEU A 223 18.01 -15.44 -18.65
N ARG A 224 17.62 -15.72 -19.90
CA ARG A 224 17.54 -17.09 -20.43
C ARG A 224 18.91 -17.73 -20.60
N GLU A 225 19.91 -16.95 -20.99
CA GLU A 225 21.30 -17.43 -21.12
C GLU A 225 21.90 -17.72 -19.75
N LEU A 226 21.69 -16.82 -18.78
CA LEU A 226 22.11 -17.02 -17.39
C LEU A 226 21.45 -18.29 -16.79
N TYR A 227 20.14 -18.42 -16.95
CA TYR A 227 19.41 -19.61 -16.49
C TYR A 227 19.95 -20.91 -17.08
N ARG A 228 20.18 -20.98 -18.39
CA ARG A 228 20.73 -22.18 -19.04
C ARG A 228 22.14 -22.55 -18.52
N LYS A 229 22.98 -21.54 -18.28
CA LYS A 229 24.32 -21.76 -17.70
C LYS A 229 24.24 -22.25 -16.27
N LEU A 230 23.39 -21.65 -15.44
CA LEU A 230 23.18 -22.07 -14.06
C LEU A 230 22.57 -23.47 -13.98
N ALA A 231 21.53 -23.75 -14.77
CA ALA A 231 20.85 -25.04 -14.78
C ALA A 231 21.77 -26.19 -15.20
N SER A 232 22.72 -25.95 -16.10
CA SER A 232 23.68 -27.00 -16.49
C SER A 232 24.71 -27.27 -15.39
N ASN A 233 25.13 -26.27 -14.61
CA ASN A 233 26.07 -26.44 -13.51
C ASN A 233 25.40 -26.98 -12.22
N LEU A 234 24.13 -26.64 -11.99
CA LEU A 234 23.36 -26.98 -10.79
C LEU A 234 22.51 -28.25 -10.93
N HIS A 235 22.66 -29.04 -12.00
CA HIS A 235 21.82 -30.21 -12.22
C HIS A 235 22.07 -31.31 -11.16
N PRO A 236 21.03 -31.84 -10.48
CA PRO A 236 21.17 -32.88 -9.46
C PRO A 236 21.86 -34.16 -9.95
N ASP A 237 21.66 -34.54 -11.22
CA ASP A 237 22.29 -35.73 -11.84
C ASP A 237 23.82 -35.68 -11.90
N ARG A 238 24.43 -34.51 -11.68
CA ARG A 238 25.90 -34.34 -11.68
C ARG A 238 26.52 -34.46 -10.29
N ALA A 239 25.74 -34.79 -9.27
CA ALA A 239 26.17 -34.77 -7.88
C ALA A 239 27.01 -36.00 -7.51
N SER A 240 27.96 -35.79 -6.59
CA SER A 240 28.94 -36.80 -6.18
C SER A 240 28.43 -37.68 -5.03
N ASP A 241 27.61 -37.13 -4.14
CA ASP A 241 27.04 -37.82 -2.98
C ASP A 241 25.60 -37.36 -2.68
N ALA A 242 25.02 -37.82 -1.55
CA ALA A 242 23.65 -37.49 -1.17
C ALA A 242 23.48 -36.04 -0.68
N ASP A 243 24.49 -35.48 -0.01
CA ASP A 243 24.45 -34.13 0.55
C ASP A 243 24.64 -33.08 -0.56
N ASP A 244 25.52 -33.35 -1.54
CA ASP A 244 25.69 -32.59 -2.77
C ASP A 244 24.40 -32.62 -3.62
N ARG A 245 23.71 -33.77 -3.70
CA ARG A 245 22.38 -33.84 -4.35
C ARG A 245 21.35 -32.96 -3.67
N ALA A 246 21.29 -32.96 -2.34
CA ALA A 246 20.36 -32.12 -1.58
C ALA A 246 20.66 -30.63 -1.83
N THR A 247 21.93 -30.23 -1.72
CA THR A 247 22.38 -28.86 -1.95
C THR A 247 22.05 -28.37 -3.37
N ARG A 248 22.33 -29.18 -4.40
CA ARG A 248 22.01 -28.82 -5.79
C ARG A 248 20.52 -28.76 -6.06
N THR A 249 19.73 -29.60 -5.40
CA THR A 249 18.27 -29.56 -5.51
C THR A 249 17.73 -28.24 -4.98
N GLU A 250 18.24 -27.77 -3.83
CA GLU A 250 17.86 -26.47 -3.26
C GLU A 250 18.29 -25.30 -4.16
N LEU A 251 19.53 -25.32 -4.66
CA LEU A 251 20.02 -24.29 -5.60
C LEU A 251 19.21 -24.27 -6.91
N MET A 252 18.79 -25.45 -7.41
CA MET A 252 17.95 -25.55 -8.60
C MET A 252 16.54 -25.01 -8.35
N GLN A 253 15.97 -25.20 -7.16
CA GLN A 253 14.70 -24.59 -6.78
C GLN A 253 14.80 -23.06 -6.72
N ARG A 254 15.86 -22.53 -6.10
CA ARG A 254 16.16 -21.09 -6.09
C ARG A 254 16.33 -20.55 -7.51
N LEU A 255 17.03 -21.26 -8.39
CA LEU A 255 17.21 -20.91 -9.79
C LEU A 255 15.88 -20.82 -10.55
N ASN A 256 15.05 -21.85 -10.43
CA ASN A 256 13.75 -21.90 -11.10
C ASN A 256 12.84 -20.74 -10.69
N ALA A 257 12.84 -20.41 -9.40
CA ALA A 257 11.97 -19.38 -8.88
C ALA A 257 12.51 -17.96 -9.13
N ALA A 258 13.84 -17.75 -9.18
CA ALA A 258 14.44 -16.51 -9.69
C ALA A 258 14.11 -16.31 -11.18
N TYR A 259 14.22 -17.35 -12.01
CA TYR A 259 13.89 -17.28 -13.43
C TYR A 259 12.41 -16.98 -13.66
N LYS A 260 11.50 -17.66 -12.95
CA LYS A 260 10.05 -17.41 -13.02
C LYS A 260 9.69 -15.97 -12.62
N GLY A 261 10.42 -15.39 -11.66
CA GLY A 261 10.24 -14.02 -11.20
C GLY A 261 10.88 -12.95 -12.10
N ASN A 262 11.52 -13.33 -13.21
CA ASN A 262 12.39 -12.44 -14.00
C ASN A 262 13.45 -11.73 -13.14
N ASP A 263 13.96 -12.40 -12.11
CA ASP A 263 14.86 -11.82 -11.12
C ASP A 263 16.32 -11.87 -11.59
N LEU A 264 16.83 -10.78 -12.15
CA LEU A 264 18.21 -10.74 -12.63
C LEU A 264 19.20 -10.74 -11.46
N LEU A 265 18.86 -10.06 -10.36
CA LEU A 265 19.71 -10.02 -9.18
C LEU A 265 19.88 -11.43 -8.59
N GLY A 266 18.78 -12.17 -8.42
CA GLY A 266 18.80 -13.54 -7.89
C GLY A 266 19.57 -14.53 -8.77
N LEU A 267 19.53 -14.36 -10.10
CA LEU A 267 20.37 -15.16 -11.00
C LEU A 267 21.86 -14.82 -10.85
N LEU A 268 22.20 -13.53 -10.69
CA LEU A 268 23.58 -13.10 -10.45
C LEU A 268 24.08 -13.52 -9.07
N GLU A 269 23.22 -13.53 -8.04
CA GLU A 269 23.49 -14.08 -6.70
C GLU A 269 23.88 -15.55 -6.78
N LEU A 270 23.05 -16.35 -7.45
CA LEU A 270 23.32 -17.77 -7.63
C LEU A 270 24.62 -18.01 -8.40
N GLN A 271 24.90 -17.21 -9.42
CA GLN A 271 26.13 -17.33 -10.20
C GLN A 271 27.38 -17.00 -9.37
N ALA A 272 27.29 -15.99 -8.49
CA ALA A 272 28.35 -15.63 -7.57
C ALA A 272 28.57 -16.69 -6.48
N GLU A 273 27.48 -17.21 -5.89
CA GLU A 273 27.50 -18.19 -4.80
C GLU A 273 28.18 -19.50 -5.21
N ILE A 274 28.02 -19.92 -6.47
CA ILE A 274 28.68 -21.12 -7.01
C ILE A 274 30.04 -20.83 -7.67
N GLY A 275 30.57 -19.61 -7.54
CA GLY A 275 31.89 -19.23 -8.06
C GLY A 275 31.98 -19.11 -9.58
N LEU A 276 30.85 -19.05 -10.30
CA LEU A 276 30.81 -18.83 -11.76
C LEU A 276 30.86 -17.35 -12.14
N LEU A 277 30.84 -16.44 -11.15
CA LEU A 277 30.96 -15.01 -11.35
C LEU A 277 31.81 -14.40 -10.23
N ASP A 278 32.96 -13.86 -10.60
CA ASP A 278 33.84 -13.08 -9.74
C ASP A 278 34.07 -11.67 -10.36
N ALA A 279 34.84 -10.82 -9.69
CA ALA A 279 35.04 -9.44 -10.12
C ALA A 279 35.64 -9.36 -11.53
N GLN A 280 36.60 -10.26 -11.83
CA GLN A 280 37.23 -10.40 -13.15
C GLN A 280 36.24 -10.90 -14.21
N GLY A 281 35.39 -11.87 -13.86
CA GLY A 281 34.33 -12.38 -14.71
C GLY A 281 33.31 -11.32 -15.11
N VAL A 282 33.02 -10.37 -14.22
CA VAL A 282 32.17 -9.20 -14.53
C VAL A 282 32.91 -8.19 -15.43
N ASP A 283 34.21 -7.96 -15.21
CA ASP A 283 35.02 -7.07 -16.07
C ASP A 283 35.22 -7.65 -17.49
N ALA A 284 35.20 -8.98 -17.62
CA ALA A 284 35.24 -9.68 -18.90
C ALA A 284 33.88 -9.73 -19.63
N ILE A 285 32.79 -9.24 -19.03
CA ILE A 285 31.48 -9.18 -19.70
C ILE A 285 31.56 -8.21 -20.88
N ASN A 286 31.11 -8.67 -22.05
CA ASN A 286 30.99 -7.83 -23.23
C ASN A 286 30.21 -6.52 -22.91
N PRO A 287 30.71 -5.33 -23.31
CA PRO A 287 30.05 -4.06 -23.03
C PRO A 287 28.57 -3.98 -23.44
N THR A 288 28.17 -4.67 -24.52
CA THR A 288 26.78 -4.74 -24.97
C THR A 288 25.91 -5.51 -23.96
N ARG A 289 26.38 -6.67 -23.48
CA ARG A 289 25.68 -7.43 -22.42
C ARG A 289 25.61 -6.66 -21.11
N LEU A 290 26.70 -5.97 -20.74
CA LEU A 290 26.72 -5.18 -19.51
C LEU A 290 25.70 -4.02 -19.56
N LYS A 291 25.47 -3.44 -20.75
CA LYS A 291 24.38 -2.46 -20.96
C LYS A 291 22.99 -3.09 -20.82
N GLU A 292 22.78 -4.31 -21.31
CA GLU A 292 21.52 -5.03 -21.15
C GLU A 292 21.24 -5.36 -19.68
N TYR A 293 22.25 -5.83 -18.93
CA TYR A 293 22.14 -6.04 -17.49
C TYR A 293 21.80 -4.74 -16.77
N ASN A 294 22.51 -3.66 -17.06
CA ASN A 294 22.23 -2.34 -16.49
C ASN A 294 20.79 -1.88 -16.75
N ARG A 295 20.25 -2.14 -17.95
CA ARG A 295 18.87 -1.76 -18.28
C ARG A 295 17.85 -2.56 -17.45
N GLU A 296 18.09 -3.86 -17.29
CA GLU A 296 17.19 -4.73 -16.54
C GLU A 296 17.29 -4.49 -15.02
N LEU A 297 18.50 -4.31 -14.47
CA LEU A 297 18.68 -3.92 -13.07
C LEU A 297 18.05 -2.56 -12.77
N ASP A 298 18.17 -1.58 -13.66
CA ASP A 298 17.52 -0.27 -13.52
C ASP A 298 15.99 -0.38 -13.49
N ARG A 299 15.42 -1.22 -14.36
CA ARG A 299 13.98 -1.54 -14.36
C ARG A 299 13.56 -2.14 -13.02
N GLN A 300 14.29 -3.14 -12.53
CA GLN A 300 14.00 -3.81 -11.26
C GLN A 300 14.18 -2.89 -10.05
N CYS A 301 15.17 -2.00 -10.04
CA CYS A 301 15.32 -0.97 -9.02
C CYS A 301 14.11 -0.02 -8.97
N LYS A 302 13.60 0.40 -10.13
CA LYS A 302 12.42 1.28 -10.22
C LYS A 302 11.17 0.56 -9.71
N GLU A 303 10.99 -0.69 -10.11
CA GLU A 303 9.89 -1.55 -9.67
C GLU A 303 9.88 -1.71 -8.14
N LEU A 304 11.02 -2.07 -7.53
CA LEU A 304 11.11 -2.21 -6.07
C LEU A 304 10.87 -0.89 -5.33
N LYS A 305 11.35 0.24 -5.86
CA LYS A 305 11.06 1.56 -5.27
C LYS A 305 9.58 1.89 -5.30
N TYR A 306 8.91 1.57 -6.41
CA TYR A 306 7.47 1.75 -6.53
C TYR A 306 6.72 0.87 -5.54
N GLN A 307 7.07 -0.42 -5.44
CA GLN A 307 6.49 -1.34 -4.45
C GLN A 307 6.67 -0.86 -3.01
N LEU A 308 7.87 -0.39 -2.65
CA LEU A 308 8.13 0.20 -1.33
C LEU A 308 7.24 1.43 -1.06
N ALA A 309 7.10 2.31 -2.05
CA ALA A 309 6.26 3.49 -1.94
C ALA A 309 4.78 3.13 -1.79
N GLN A 310 4.30 2.14 -2.56
CA GLN A 310 2.93 1.64 -2.45
C GLN A 310 2.68 1.00 -1.08
N HIS A 311 3.56 0.12 -0.60
CA HIS A 311 3.43 -0.47 0.72
C HIS A 311 3.36 0.58 1.85
N ALA A 312 4.16 1.65 1.75
CA ALA A 312 4.10 2.75 2.70
C ALA A 312 2.78 3.52 2.62
N MET A 313 2.26 3.77 1.42
CA MET A 313 0.97 4.43 1.22
C MET A 313 -0.19 3.57 1.74
N ASP A 314 -0.24 2.30 1.35
CA ASP A 314 -1.26 1.33 1.78
C ASP A 314 -1.29 1.20 3.30
N PHE A 315 -0.13 1.20 3.94
CA PHE A 315 -0.02 1.17 5.39
C PHE A 315 -0.55 2.45 6.03
N CYS A 316 -0.17 3.63 5.53
CA CYS A 316 -0.69 4.87 6.07
C CYS A 316 -2.21 4.92 5.93
N TYR A 317 -2.75 4.53 4.78
CA TYR A 317 -4.18 4.46 4.54
C TYR A 317 -4.88 3.47 5.47
N ALA A 318 -4.36 2.25 5.61
CA ALA A 318 -4.98 1.20 6.42
C ALA A 318 -5.07 1.52 7.92
N TYR A 319 -4.26 2.44 8.42
CA TYR A 319 -4.25 2.86 9.83
C TYR A 319 -4.60 4.34 10.01
N ASP A 320 -5.11 5.00 8.97
CA ASP A 320 -5.49 6.42 8.94
C ASP A 320 -4.39 7.35 9.49
N LEU A 321 -3.17 7.18 8.98
CA LEU A 321 -1.99 7.93 9.39
C LEU A 321 -1.71 9.07 8.42
N ASP A 322 -2.03 10.30 8.82
CA ASP A 322 -1.67 11.50 8.06
C ASP A 322 -0.20 11.90 8.31
N LEU A 323 0.70 11.40 7.45
CA LEU A 323 2.13 11.65 7.53
C LEU A 323 2.63 12.43 6.30
N PRO A 324 3.33 13.57 6.48
CA PRO A 324 3.84 14.38 5.37
C PRO A 324 4.98 13.70 4.59
N ALA A 325 5.54 12.60 5.13
CA ALA A 325 6.58 11.81 4.50
C ALA A 325 6.36 10.32 4.75
N GLN A 326 6.74 9.46 3.79
CA GLN A 326 6.65 8.02 3.91
C GLN A 326 7.44 7.52 5.13
N PRO A 327 6.80 6.82 6.08
CA PRO A 327 7.50 6.31 7.24
C PRO A 327 8.49 5.22 6.84
N LYS A 328 9.62 5.23 7.53
CA LYS A 328 10.61 4.15 7.42
C LYS A 328 10.30 3.05 8.44
N PRO A 329 10.66 1.79 8.16
CA PRO A 329 10.35 0.66 9.04
C PRO A 329 10.88 0.87 10.46
N GLU A 330 12.07 1.45 10.62
CA GLU A 330 12.70 1.68 11.94
C GLU A 330 11.97 2.75 12.77
N GLY A 331 11.13 3.57 12.13
CA GLY A 331 10.33 4.60 12.77
C GLY A 331 8.98 4.10 13.29
N LEU A 332 8.49 2.95 12.81
CA LEU A 332 7.14 2.47 13.10
C LEU A 332 6.92 2.22 14.60
N ASP A 333 7.93 1.75 15.32
CA ASP A 333 7.78 1.44 16.76
C ASP A 333 7.57 2.71 17.62
N ARG A 334 8.26 3.80 17.25
CA ARG A 334 8.05 5.13 17.87
C ARG A 334 6.70 5.72 17.48
N LEU A 335 6.31 5.55 16.22
CA LEU A 335 5.01 6.00 15.72
C LEU A 335 3.87 5.28 16.45
N MET A 336 3.97 3.96 16.66
CA MET A 336 3.01 3.17 17.43
C MET A 336 2.86 3.70 18.85
N THR A 337 3.99 3.96 19.51
CA THR A 337 4.00 4.50 20.88
C THR A 337 3.32 5.86 20.95
N LYS A 338 3.55 6.74 19.97
CA LYS A 338 2.88 8.05 19.89
C LYS A 338 1.38 7.89 19.63
N PHE A 339 1.01 7.05 18.66
CA PHE A 339 -0.38 6.80 18.28
C PHE A 339 -1.19 6.23 19.45
N LYS A 340 -0.70 5.17 20.08
CA LYS A 340 -1.29 4.60 21.30
C LYS A 340 -1.48 5.64 22.40
N ARG A 341 -0.46 6.49 22.64
CA ARG A 341 -0.54 7.54 23.66
C ARG A 341 -1.62 8.57 23.32
N GLN A 342 -1.78 8.93 22.05
CA GLN A 342 -2.83 9.83 21.60
C GLN A 342 -4.22 9.25 21.89
N VAL A 343 -4.49 8.02 21.44
CA VAL A 343 -5.78 7.34 21.68
C VAL A 343 -6.03 7.16 23.19
N ALA A 344 -5.01 6.76 23.96
CA ALA A 344 -5.13 6.62 25.40
C ALA A 344 -5.45 7.94 26.12
N ASN A 345 -4.85 9.05 25.68
CA ASN A 345 -5.17 10.37 26.23
C ASN A 345 -6.60 10.78 25.91
N GLU A 346 -7.10 10.45 24.71
CA GLU A 346 -8.48 10.73 24.32
C GLU A 346 -9.48 9.95 25.19
N VAL A 347 -9.22 8.65 25.41
CA VAL A 347 -9.99 7.82 26.36
C VAL A 347 -9.99 8.45 27.76
N LEU A 348 -8.84 8.86 28.27
CA LEU A 348 -8.73 9.48 29.59
C LEU A 348 -9.48 10.81 29.67
N TYR A 349 -9.38 11.64 28.63
CA TYR A 349 -10.11 12.90 28.54
C TYR A 349 -11.61 12.66 28.57
N ARG A 350 -12.12 11.73 27.75
CA ARG A 350 -13.54 11.39 27.69
C ARG A 350 -14.04 10.77 29.00
N GLN A 351 -13.24 9.94 29.66
CA GLN A 351 -13.58 9.44 31.02
C GLN A 351 -13.73 10.57 32.04
N ALA A 352 -12.85 11.58 32.00
CA ALA A 352 -12.92 12.74 32.88
C ALA A 352 -14.16 13.59 32.57
N LEU A 353 -14.45 13.82 31.28
CA LEU A 353 -15.65 14.52 30.81
C LEU A 353 -16.94 13.84 31.32
N LEU A 354 -17.05 12.52 31.14
CA LEU A 354 -18.23 11.78 31.60
C LEU A 354 -18.37 11.80 33.13
N ARG A 355 -17.26 11.77 33.87
CA ARG A 355 -17.32 11.95 35.32
C ARG A 355 -17.87 13.32 35.68
N GLU A 356 -17.40 14.38 35.03
CA GLU A 356 -17.92 15.73 35.24
C GLU A 356 -19.43 15.78 34.96
N ILE A 357 -19.88 15.26 33.81
CA ILE A 357 -21.31 15.23 33.44
C ILE A 357 -22.15 14.50 34.51
N ARG A 358 -21.70 13.34 35.00
CA ARG A 358 -22.42 12.56 36.02
C ARG A 358 -22.52 13.27 37.37
N GLU A 359 -21.58 14.15 37.69
CA GLU A 359 -21.59 14.94 38.93
C GLU A 359 -22.49 16.18 38.86
N LEU A 360 -23.02 16.53 37.68
CA LEU A 360 -23.95 17.66 37.51
C LEU A 360 -25.35 17.31 38.02
N THR A 361 -25.68 17.74 39.23
CA THR A 361 -26.97 17.41 39.87
C THR A 361 -28.06 18.48 39.75
N ASP A 362 -27.71 19.74 39.44
CA ASP A 362 -28.67 20.85 39.32
C ASP A 362 -28.64 21.51 37.95
N THR A 363 -29.80 21.98 37.51
CA THR A 363 -30.03 22.66 36.22
C THR A 363 -29.07 23.83 36.01
N LYS A 364 -28.72 24.61 37.05
CA LYS A 364 -27.77 25.73 36.89
C LYS A 364 -26.34 25.27 36.68
N ALA A 365 -25.96 24.11 37.22
CA ALA A 365 -24.63 23.53 36.96
C ALA A 365 -24.56 23.03 35.51
N ILE A 366 -25.58 22.30 35.06
CA ILE A 366 -25.69 21.78 33.69
C ILE A 366 -25.61 22.90 32.65
N LYS A 367 -26.38 23.99 32.81
CA LYS A 367 -26.34 25.12 31.87
C LYS A 367 -24.99 25.85 31.84
N ARG A 368 -24.30 25.93 32.98
CA ARG A 368 -22.95 26.53 33.04
C ARG A 368 -21.94 25.64 32.33
N TRP A 369 -22.03 24.34 32.54
CA TRP A 369 -21.19 23.36 31.84
C TRP A 369 -21.41 23.40 30.33
N LEU A 370 -22.66 23.36 29.84
CA LEU A 370 -22.97 23.47 28.40
C LEU A 370 -22.41 24.75 27.78
N LYS A 371 -22.51 25.87 28.50
CA LYS A 371 -21.91 27.13 28.05
C LYS A 371 -20.39 27.01 27.91
N LEU A 372 -19.71 26.42 28.90
CA LEU A 372 -18.24 26.23 28.85
C LEU A 372 -17.81 25.29 27.72
N GLN A 373 -18.56 24.20 27.48
CA GLN A 373 -18.27 23.27 26.39
C GLN A 373 -18.38 23.96 25.03
N ARG A 374 -19.48 24.67 24.78
CA ARG A 374 -19.66 25.43 23.53
C ARG A 374 -18.56 26.48 23.34
N ASP A 375 -18.20 27.20 24.40
CA ASP A 375 -17.14 28.21 24.33
C ASP A 375 -15.78 27.55 24.02
N SER A 376 -15.55 26.29 24.42
CA SER A 376 -14.31 25.56 24.14
C SER A 376 -14.20 25.00 22.72
N VAL A 377 -15.34 24.65 22.10
CA VAL A 377 -15.40 24.15 20.71
C VAL A 377 -15.20 25.30 19.71
N GLY A 378 -15.62 26.53 20.04
CA GLY A 378 -15.48 27.70 19.16
C GLY A 378 -14.08 28.31 19.02
N PHE A 379 -13.04 27.72 19.61
CA PHE A 379 -11.65 28.22 19.55
C PHE A 379 -10.70 27.40 18.67
N TYR A 380 -11.19 26.36 17.99
CA TYR A 380 -10.39 25.52 17.10
C TYR A 380 -10.68 25.76 15.62
#